data_AF-A0A3E0KRR2-F1
#
_entry.id   AF-A0A3E0KRR2-F1
#
_cell.length_a   1.000
_cell.length_b   1.000
_cell.length_c   1.000
_cell.angle_alpha   90.00
_cell.angle_beta   90.00
_cell.angle_gamma   90.00
#
_symmetry.space_group_name_H-M   'P 1'
#
loop_
_entity.id
_entity.type
_entity.pdbx_description
1 polymer ?
#
loop_
_entity_poly.entity_id
_entity_poly.type
_entity_poly.pdbx_seq_one_letter_code
_entity_poly.pdbx_strand_id
1 'polypeptide(L)' 'HVVDLGPGAGHEGGRVVFEGTPAELAASRSTLTGQYLAAYTGT' A
#
# COMPACT_ATOMS: atom_id res chain seq x y z
N HIS A 1 2.65 5.68 -10.45
CA HIS A 1 2.60 4.21 -10.42
C HIS A 1 3.33 3.76 -9.15
N VAL A 2 2.76 2.81 -8.41
CA VAL A 2 3.18 2.39 -7.08
C VAL A 2 3.19 0.86 -7.03
N VAL A 3 4.22 0.30 -6.40
CA VAL A 3 4.31 -1.11 -6.03
C VAL A 3 4.51 -1.15 -4.51
N ASP A 4 3.63 -1.84 -3.79
CA ASP A 4 3.72 -2.00 -2.34
C ASP A 4 4.16 -3.42 -1.99
N LEU A 5 5.10 -3.52 -1.05
CA LEU A 5 5.72 -4.78 -0.64
C LEU A 5 5.35 -5.11 0.80
N GLY A 6 5.03 -6.36 1.07
CA GLY A 6 4.63 -6.80 2.40
C GLY A 6 4.27 -8.28 2.48
N PRO A 7 3.40 -8.69 3.43
CA PRO A 7 2.68 -7.85 4.41
C PRO A 7 3.55 -7.34 5.58
N GLY A 8 4.71 -7.95 5.82
CA GLY A 8 5.67 -7.54 6.84
C GLY A 8 7.07 -7.27 6.28
N ALA A 9 8.07 -7.26 7.18
CA ALA A 9 9.48 -7.08 6.82
C ALA A 9 10.26 -8.40 6.98
N GLY A 10 11.43 -8.50 6.34
CA GLY A 10 12.29 -9.68 6.43
C GLY A 10 11.59 -10.94 5.89
N HIS A 11 11.57 -12.02 6.68
CA HIS A 11 10.98 -13.30 6.28
C HIS A 11 9.46 -13.23 6.05
N GLU A 12 8.76 -12.30 6.71
CA GLU A 12 7.32 -12.07 6.56
C GLU A 12 6.99 -11.11 5.41
N GLY A 13 8.01 -10.64 4.67
CA GLY A 13 7.87 -9.70 3.55
C GLY A 13 8.13 -10.35 2.19
N GLY A 14 8.51 -9.49 1.23
CA GLY A 14 9.00 -9.93 -0.08
C GLY A 14 7.93 -10.30 -1.10
N ARG A 15 6.65 -10.00 -0.84
CA ARG A 15 5.57 -10.18 -1.80
C ARG A 15 5.07 -8.83 -2.28
N VAL A 16 4.73 -8.74 -3.56
CA VAL A 16 3.92 -7.64 -4.08
C VAL A 16 2.51 -7.81 -3.54
N VAL A 17 2.08 -6.86 -2.71
CA VAL A 17 0.74 -6.86 -2.09
C VAL A 17 -0.19 -5.83 -2.73
N PHE A 18 0.36 -4.89 -3.51
CA PHE A 18 -0.39 -3.97 -4.35
C PHE A 18 0.47 -3.48 -5.53
N GLU A 19 -0.16 -3.27 -6.68
CA GLU A 19 0.43 -2.59 -7.84
C GLU A 19 -0.65 -1.75 -8.54
N GLY A 20 -0.36 -0.49 -8.85
CA GLY A 20 -1.33 0.41 -9.47
C GLY A 20 -0.99 1.89 -9.34
N THR A 21 -2.01 2.73 -9.34
CA THR A 21 -1.88 4.18 -9.11
C THR A 21 -1.92 4.53 -7.62
N PRO A 22 -1.36 5.67 -7.19
CA PRO A 22 -1.49 6.13 -5.80
C PRO A 22 -2.94 6.31 -5.35
N ALA A 23 -3.83 6.76 -6.26
CA ALA A 23 -5.25 6.95 -5.96
C ALA A 23 -5.95 5.62 -5.68
N GLU A 24 -5.66 4.58 -6.47
CA GLU A 24 -6.19 3.22 -6.23
C GLU A 24 -5.67 2.64 -4.90
N LEU A 25 -4.39 2.84 -4.59
CA LEU A 25 -3.81 2.40 -3.32
C LEU A 25 -4.51 3.05 -2.13
N ALA A 26 -4.65 4.38 -2.15
CA ALA A 26 -5.31 5.15 -1.10
C ALA A 26 -6.78 4.76 -0.94
N ALA A 27 -7.52 4.61 -2.05
CA ALA A 27 -8.93 4.21 -2.02
C ALA A 27 -9.13 2.80 -1.44
N SER A 28 -8.25 1.85 -1.78
CA SER A 28 -8.36 0.47 -1.34
C SER A 28 -8.14 0.28 0.17
N ARG A 29 -7.27 1.10 0.79
CA ARG A 29 -6.81 0.96 2.19
C ARG A 29 -6.43 -0.47 2.60
N SER A 30 -6.04 -1.30 1.62
CA SER A 30 -5.82 -2.73 1.79
C SER A 30 -4.47 -3.07 2.42
N THR A 31 -3.53 -2.12 2.40
CA THR A 31 -2.21 -2.23 3.01
C THR A 31 -1.99 -1.12 4.03
N LEU A 32 -1.00 -1.30 4.91
CA LEU A 32 -0.62 -0.26 5.87
C LEU A 32 -0.22 1.03 5.14
N THR A 33 0.57 0.91 4.07
CA THR A 33 0.94 2.03 3.19
C THR A 33 -0.29 2.73 2.62
N GLY A 34 -1.29 1.98 2.13
CA GLY A 34 -2.53 2.55 1.60
C GLY A 34 -3.36 3.28 2.66
N GLN A 35 -3.42 2.77 3.88
CA GLN A 35 -4.11 3.45 5.00
C GLN A 35 -3.44 4.78 5.34
N TYR A 36 -2.11 4.81 5.44
CA TYR A 36 -1.37 6.05 5.71
C TYR A 36 -1.46 7.04 4.56
N LEU A 37 -1.38 6.55 3.31
CA LEU A 37 -1.49 7.40 2.14
C LEU A 37 -2.86 8.08 2.10
N ALA A 38 -3.94 7.32 2.34
CA ALA A 38 -5.30 7.85 2.41
C ALA A 38 -5.45 8.93 3.48
N ALA A 39 -4.91 8.68 4.68
CA ALA A 39 -4.91 9.66 5.77
C ALA A 39 -4.12 10.93 5.41
N TYR A 40 -2.98 10.80 4.72
CA TYR A 40 -2.15 11.92 4.30
C TYR A 40 -2.80 12.77 3.20
N THR A 41 -3.48 12.14 2.24
CA THR A 41 -4.14 12.82 1.11
C THR A 41 -5.57 13.29 1.42
N GLY A 42 -6.14 12.92 2.56
CA GLY A 42 -7.50 13.29 2.96
C GLY A 42 -8.59 12.60 2.13
N THR A 43 -8.28 11.42 1.60
CA THR A 43 -9.17 10.59 0.75
C THR A 43 -9.67 9.38 1.50
#